data_AF-A0A970QDL0-F1
#
_entry.id   AF-A0A970QDL0-F1
#
_cell.length_a   1.000
_cell.length_b   1.000
_cell.length_c   1.000
_cell.angle_alpha   90.00
_cell.angle_beta   90.00
_cell.angle_gamma   90.00
#
_symmetry.space_group_name_H-M   'P 1'
#
loop_
_entity.id
_entity.type
_entity.pdbx_description
1 polymer ?
#
loop_
_entity_poly.entity_id
_entity_poly.type
_entity_poly.pdbx_seq_one_letter_code
_entity_poly.pdbx_strand_id
1 'polypeptide(L)'
;MALLNRRPLYLSFFLSKASTLIVPIFLCLTAIFAYPLAAVPLHKKAEIFEYDMQERFLLEGQALCKLKLPTQDRDFIAYNMPDNAYMTGIYTAALAMKYAVTASPADHKAALQSLEALHLLCSVSGTPGVPARAAWPIDKANDDDGIWRDSPCGKYSWRGDVSTDQVAGLLFGFAFAYDLTADDAEKERIKWDVTAIVDRICKHEMQIVDVDDKPTRWGRYGPKYVMRGEAMNALLWLQALKVAAHVTKESYYENLYKHWAEEEQYLEIASKARRMAAPRFVNYSDDVLLFLAYLPLLVYETEENVRVKIQESLNRTWIGTDKFPGKMPEQNPLFAFLAAKYLGDKAHVEGALETLQQFPFDMKWNQDTLESYTTKFELQLKPIIPKVDLKEGDLVPMAYRSKAWSAWVQNPYYSAGDRSKDDPMEFNGHDYLLAYWMGRYFSLIDETK
;
A
#
# COMPACT_ATOMS: atom_id res chain seq x y z
N MET A 1 -40.04 -44.07 -72.09
CA MET A 1 -38.65 -44.49 -72.37
C MET A 1 -38.02 -44.81 -71.01
N ALA A 2 -37.62 -46.03 -70.64
CA ALA A 2 -37.01 -47.13 -71.39
C ALA A 2 -35.61 -46.78 -71.95
N LEU A 3 -34.56 -47.60 -71.83
CA LEU A 3 -34.21 -48.74 -70.94
C LEU A 3 -32.80 -49.22 -71.39
N LEU A 4 -31.89 -49.60 -70.47
CA LEU A 4 -30.62 -50.32 -70.76
C LEU A 4 -29.61 -49.50 -71.63
N ASN A 5 -28.32 -49.82 -71.79
CA ASN A 5 -27.39 -50.89 -71.37
C ASN A 5 -25.94 -50.26 -71.33
N ARG A 6 -24.76 -50.88 -71.08
CA ARG A 6 -24.25 -52.27 -70.90
C ARG A 6 -22.94 -52.23 -70.04
N ARG A 7 -21.99 -53.17 -70.25
CA ARG A 7 -20.56 -53.14 -69.84
C ARG A 7 -19.69 -53.67 -71.00
N PRO A 8 -18.36 -53.43 -71.01
CA PRO A 8 -17.33 -54.38 -70.50
C PRO A 8 -16.42 -53.71 -69.42
N LEU A 9 -15.62 -54.36 -68.54
CA LEU A 9 -14.66 -55.49 -68.61
C LEU A 9 -13.35 -55.12 -69.37
N TYR A 10 -12.11 -55.37 -68.91
CA TYR A 10 -11.56 -56.26 -67.87
C TYR A 10 -10.21 -55.74 -67.30
N LEU A 11 -9.56 -56.55 -66.43
CA LEU A 11 -8.12 -56.61 -66.07
C LEU A 11 -7.54 -55.78 -64.87
N SER A 12 -7.61 -56.42 -63.70
CA SER A 12 -6.47 -56.81 -62.83
C SER A 12 -5.25 -55.90 -62.60
N PHE A 13 -4.94 -55.64 -61.32
CA PHE A 13 -3.68 -56.12 -60.71
C PHE A 13 -3.84 -56.35 -59.19
N PHE A 14 -3.09 -57.31 -58.64
CA PHE A 14 -3.06 -57.62 -57.20
C PHE A 14 -2.05 -56.72 -56.46
N LEU A 15 -2.36 -56.35 -55.22
CA LEU A 15 -1.37 -56.16 -54.16
C LEU A 15 -2.05 -56.23 -52.78
N SER A 16 -1.68 -57.21 -51.94
CA SER A 16 -2.14 -57.28 -50.55
C SER A 16 -1.12 -56.59 -49.62
N LYS A 17 -1.60 -55.95 -48.54
CA LYS A 17 -0.78 -55.64 -47.37
C LYS A 17 -1.64 -55.59 -46.10
N ALA A 18 -1.02 -56.01 -45.00
CA ALA A 18 -1.72 -56.46 -43.79
C ALA A 18 -2.47 -55.35 -43.03
N SER A 19 -3.64 -55.72 -42.49
CA SER A 19 -4.38 -54.92 -41.51
C SER A 19 -3.65 -54.94 -40.16
N THR A 20 -3.19 -53.79 -39.68
CA THR A 20 -2.66 -53.65 -38.30
C THR A 20 -3.77 -53.13 -37.41
N LEU A 21 -4.25 -53.96 -36.48
CA LEU A 21 -5.35 -53.61 -35.59
C LEU A 21 -4.83 -52.77 -34.42
N ILE A 22 -5.01 -51.44 -34.48
CA ILE A 22 -4.70 -50.56 -33.35
C ILE A 22 -5.87 -50.62 -32.36
N VAL A 23 -5.68 -51.35 -31.26
CA VAL A 23 -6.60 -51.34 -30.11
C VAL A 23 -6.35 -50.04 -29.32
N PRO A 24 -7.34 -49.15 -29.16
CA PRO A 24 -7.20 -48.00 -28.29
C PRO A 24 -7.23 -48.48 -26.83
N ILE A 25 -6.06 -48.53 -26.19
CA ILE A 25 -5.97 -48.77 -24.75
C ILE A 25 -6.58 -47.56 -24.05
N PHE A 26 -7.83 -47.69 -23.62
CA PHE A 26 -8.47 -46.75 -22.70
C PHE A 26 -7.82 -46.89 -21.32
N LEU A 27 -6.67 -46.22 -21.18
CA LEU A 27 -6.03 -45.98 -19.89
C LEU A 27 -6.93 -45.06 -19.09
N CYS A 28 -7.86 -45.66 -18.34
CA CYS A 28 -8.61 -44.98 -17.28
C CYS A 28 -7.62 -44.56 -16.20
N LEU A 29 -6.98 -43.41 -16.41
CA LEU A 29 -6.45 -42.59 -15.34
C LEU A 29 -7.63 -42.19 -14.46
N THR A 30 -7.90 -43.01 -13.45
CA THR A 30 -8.72 -42.61 -12.31
C THR A 30 -8.05 -41.39 -11.72
N ALA A 31 -8.62 -40.22 -12.00
CA ALA A 31 -8.22 -38.97 -11.40
C ALA A 31 -8.50 -39.07 -9.90
N ILE A 32 -7.49 -39.52 -9.15
CA ILE A 32 -7.42 -39.29 -7.71
C ILE A 32 -7.40 -37.77 -7.60
N PHE A 33 -8.52 -37.17 -7.21
CA PHE A 33 -8.61 -35.78 -6.82
C PHE A 33 -7.83 -35.62 -5.50
N ALA A 34 -6.50 -35.63 -5.62
CA ALA A 34 -5.61 -35.02 -4.67
C ALA A 34 -5.91 -33.52 -4.74
N TYR A 35 -6.93 -33.08 -3.99
CA TYR A 35 -7.26 -31.68 -3.82
C TYR A 35 -5.95 -30.94 -3.54
N PRO A 36 -5.56 -29.95 -4.37
CA PRO A 36 -4.36 -29.17 -4.10
C PRO A 36 -4.65 -28.35 -2.85
N LEU A 37 -4.24 -28.89 -1.69
CA LEU A 37 -4.58 -28.35 -0.37
C LEU A 37 -4.33 -26.84 -0.36
N ALA A 38 -5.40 -26.07 -0.15
CA ALA A 38 -5.57 -24.77 -0.79
C ALA A 38 -4.53 -23.74 -0.33
N ALA A 39 -4.19 -22.79 -1.21
CA ALA A 39 -3.47 -21.60 -0.81
C ALA A 39 -4.34 -20.78 0.16
N VAL A 40 -3.74 -20.18 1.18
CA VAL A 40 -4.46 -19.42 2.21
C VAL A 40 -5.26 -18.28 1.55
N PRO A 41 -6.60 -18.26 1.66
CA PRO A 41 -7.43 -17.25 0.99
C PRO A 41 -7.09 -15.82 1.39
N LEU A 42 -7.37 -14.86 0.50
CA LEU A 42 -7.03 -13.44 0.73
C LEU A 42 -7.63 -12.89 2.03
N HIS A 43 -8.91 -13.18 2.31
CA HIS A 43 -9.56 -12.80 3.56
C HIS A 43 -8.86 -13.39 4.80
N LYS A 44 -8.42 -14.66 4.72
CA LYS A 44 -7.79 -15.33 5.86
C LYS A 44 -6.40 -14.75 6.14
N LYS A 45 -5.65 -14.38 5.10
CA LYS A 45 -4.41 -13.60 5.28
C LYS A 45 -4.68 -12.25 5.94
N ALA A 46 -5.74 -11.54 5.53
CA ALA A 46 -6.11 -10.26 6.13
C ALA A 46 -6.46 -10.41 7.61
N GLU A 47 -7.28 -11.42 7.97
CA GLU A 47 -7.61 -11.75 9.37
C GLU A 47 -6.36 -11.99 10.23
N ILE A 48 -5.39 -12.77 9.73
CA ILE A 48 -4.16 -13.10 10.46
C ILE A 48 -3.24 -11.87 10.57
N PHE A 49 -3.07 -11.09 9.51
CA PHE A 49 -2.29 -9.85 9.57
C PHE A 49 -2.95 -8.78 10.45
N GLU A 50 -4.28 -8.75 10.56
CA GLU A 50 -5.00 -7.85 11.46
C GLU A 50 -4.87 -8.29 12.93
N TYR A 51 -4.96 -9.59 13.22
CA TYR A 51 -4.65 -10.13 14.54
C TYR A 51 -3.21 -9.78 14.96
N ASP A 52 -2.24 -9.96 14.05
CA ASP A 52 -0.84 -9.60 14.29
C ASP A 52 -0.65 -8.10 14.57
N MET A 53 -1.34 -7.23 13.83
CA MET A 53 -1.39 -5.79 14.13
C MET A 53 -1.84 -5.56 15.58
N GLN A 54 -3.01 -6.09 15.95
CA GLN A 54 -3.66 -5.85 17.25
C GLN A 54 -2.83 -6.36 18.43
N GLU A 55 -2.19 -7.53 18.30
CA GLU A 55 -1.48 -8.17 19.41
C GLU A 55 -0.05 -7.62 19.61
N ARG A 56 0.61 -7.14 18.55
CA ARG A 56 2.07 -6.87 18.59
C ARG A 56 2.49 -5.52 18.03
N PHE A 57 1.79 -4.97 17.03
CA PHE A 57 2.21 -3.77 16.30
C PHE A 57 1.35 -2.53 16.55
N LEU A 58 0.43 -2.54 17.52
CA LEU A 58 -0.28 -1.34 17.98
C LEU A 58 0.26 -0.80 19.31
N LEU A 59 0.48 0.51 19.36
CA LEU A 59 0.84 1.28 20.56
C LEU A 59 -0.22 2.36 20.80
N GLU A 60 -1.20 2.07 21.65
CA GLU A 60 -2.35 2.96 21.90
C GLU A 60 -3.06 3.39 20.59
N GLY A 61 -3.19 2.44 19.64
CA GLY A 61 -3.77 2.68 18.31
C GLY A 61 -2.76 3.11 17.23
N GLN A 62 -1.56 3.57 17.61
CA GLN A 62 -0.49 3.88 16.65
C GLN A 62 0.05 2.61 16.00
N ALA A 63 0.19 2.59 14.68
CA ALA A 63 0.77 1.47 13.94
C ALA A 63 2.30 1.54 13.93
N LEU A 64 2.96 0.57 14.57
CA LEU A 64 4.40 0.35 14.52
C LEU A 64 4.75 -0.44 13.24
N CYS A 65 5.61 0.09 12.37
CA CYS A 65 6.01 -0.60 11.13
C CYS A 65 6.86 -1.87 11.32
N LYS A 66 7.51 -1.99 12.47
CA LYS A 66 8.53 -3.00 12.76
C LYS A 66 8.75 -3.12 14.28
N LEU A 67 9.28 -4.22 14.75
CA LEU A 67 9.66 -4.46 16.14
C LEU A 67 11.11 -4.92 16.19
N LYS A 68 11.96 -4.28 17.00
CA LYS A 68 13.33 -4.74 17.30
C LYS A 68 13.23 -5.79 18.41
N LEU A 69 13.47 -7.05 18.06
CA LEU A 69 13.25 -8.19 18.96
C LEU A 69 14.22 -8.16 20.17
N PRO A 70 13.83 -8.72 21.32
CA PRO A 70 14.69 -8.81 22.49
C PRO A 70 16.02 -9.51 22.18
N THR A 71 17.08 -9.12 22.90
CA THR A 71 18.42 -9.72 22.82
C THR A 71 18.92 -10.08 24.22
N GLN A 72 20.05 -10.79 24.33
CA GLN A 72 20.63 -11.17 25.62
C GLN A 72 20.95 -9.95 26.51
N ASP A 73 21.29 -8.81 25.89
CA ASP A 73 21.59 -7.55 26.58
C ASP A 73 20.37 -6.61 26.72
N ARG A 74 19.18 -7.01 26.23
CA ARG A 74 18.00 -6.12 26.11
C ARG A 74 16.69 -6.91 26.04
N ASP A 75 16.02 -7.05 27.18
CA ASP A 75 14.89 -7.96 27.42
C ASP A 75 13.51 -7.50 26.88
N PHE A 76 13.36 -6.23 26.51
CA PHE A 76 12.10 -5.65 25.99
C PHE A 76 12.01 -5.65 24.46
N ILE A 77 10.86 -5.27 23.90
CA ILE A 77 10.71 -4.98 22.45
C ILE A 77 10.95 -3.48 22.21
N ALA A 78 11.84 -3.13 21.27
CA ALA A 78 12.21 -1.73 20.98
C ALA A 78 11.85 -1.28 19.56
N TYR A 79 12.06 0.01 19.29
CA TYR A 79 11.58 0.66 18.08
C TYR A 79 12.48 1.82 17.62
N ASN A 80 13.43 1.52 16.73
CA ASN A 80 14.39 2.50 16.16
C ASN A 80 13.90 3.08 14.82
N MET A 81 14.14 4.37 14.56
CA MET A 81 13.55 5.16 13.46
C MET A 81 12.01 5.02 13.40
N PRO A 82 11.29 5.63 14.36
CA PRO A 82 9.84 5.76 14.35
C PRO A 82 9.26 6.44 13.12
N ASP A 83 8.11 5.93 12.68
CA ASP A 83 7.35 6.45 11.56
C ASP A 83 5.82 6.30 11.76
N ASN A 84 5.38 6.34 13.02
CA ASN A 84 4.00 6.04 13.41
C ASN A 84 2.98 6.95 12.70
N ALA A 85 3.27 8.23 12.47
CA ALA A 85 2.35 9.13 11.78
C ALA A 85 2.03 8.70 10.34
N TYR A 86 3.03 8.25 9.60
CA TYR A 86 2.85 7.71 8.25
C TYR A 86 2.07 6.38 8.28
N MET A 87 2.50 5.46 9.14
CA MET A 87 1.96 4.10 9.23
C MET A 87 0.53 4.06 9.80
N THR A 88 0.25 4.86 10.82
CA THR A 88 -1.08 4.97 11.45
C THR A 88 -2.05 5.64 10.49
N GLY A 89 -1.60 6.62 9.69
CA GLY A 89 -2.41 7.22 8.64
C GLY A 89 -2.86 6.18 7.60
N ILE A 90 -1.92 5.37 7.11
CA ILE A 90 -2.22 4.25 6.20
C ILE A 90 -3.16 3.22 6.85
N TYR A 91 -2.91 2.84 8.10
CA TYR A 91 -3.71 1.85 8.82
C TYR A 91 -5.12 2.34 9.15
N THR A 92 -5.29 3.61 9.53
CA THR A 92 -6.59 4.25 9.76
C THR A 92 -7.43 4.22 8.48
N ALA A 93 -6.84 4.58 7.33
CA ALA A 93 -7.54 4.51 6.05
C ALA A 93 -7.90 3.07 5.64
N ALA A 94 -7.02 2.09 5.91
CA ALA A 94 -7.32 0.68 5.66
C ALA A 94 -8.48 0.16 6.54
N LEU A 95 -8.53 0.56 7.81
CA LEU A 95 -9.64 0.24 8.73
C LEU A 95 -10.94 0.99 8.36
N ALA A 96 -10.85 2.21 7.87
CA ALA A 96 -11.99 2.98 7.38
C ALA A 96 -12.60 2.32 6.12
N MET A 97 -11.76 1.89 5.17
CA MET A 97 -12.18 1.10 4.01
C MET A 97 -12.73 -0.27 4.40
N LYS A 98 -12.17 -0.92 5.43
CA LYS A 98 -12.72 -2.16 6.01
C LYS A 98 -14.14 -1.94 6.52
N TYR A 99 -14.33 -0.96 7.41
CA TYR A 99 -15.66 -0.67 7.97
C TYR A 99 -16.70 -0.34 6.88
N ALA A 100 -16.32 0.43 5.86
CA ALA A 100 -17.20 0.72 4.72
C ALA A 100 -17.60 -0.53 3.91
N VAL A 101 -16.84 -1.63 3.99
CA VAL A 101 -17.14 -2.92 3.34
C VAL A 101 -17.93 -3.86 4.27
N THR A 102 -17.63 -3.87 5.58
CA THR A 102 -18.18 -4.84 6.54
C THR A 102 -19.41 -4.34 7.31
N ALA A 103 -19.57 -3.02 7.43
CA ALA A 103 -20.50 -2.35 8.36
C ALA A 103 -20.40 -2.83 9.83
N SER A 104 -19.27 -3.44 10.21
CA SER A 104 -19.05 -4.06 11.52
C SER A 104 -18.79 -3.02 12.61
N PRO A 105 -19.54 -3.01 13.73
CA PRO A 105 -19.26 -2.13 14.86
C PRO A 105 -17.89 -2.36 15.51
N ALA A 106 -17.31 -3.57 15.35
CA ALA A 106 -15.94 -3.84 15.82
C ALA A 106 -14.89 -3.16 14.92
N ASP A 107 -15.14 -3.11 13.61
CA ASP A 107 -14.24 -2.51 12.63
C ASP A 107 -14.32 -0.97 12.70
N HIS A 108 -15.53 -0.44 12.91
CA HIS A 108 -15.75 0.97 13.24
C HIS A 108 -14.94 1.36 14.47
N LYS A 109 -15.10 0.64 15.58
CA LYS A 109 -14.34 0.88 16.82
C LYS A 109 -12.83 0.82 16.58
N ALA A 110 -12.33 -0.17 15.83
CA ALA A 110 -10.91 -0.27 15.52
C ALA A 110 -10.40 0.95 14.73
N ALA A 111 -11.17 1.42 13.73
CA ALA A 111 -10.84 2.61 12.97
C ALA A 111 -10.81 3.87 13.85
N LEU A 112 -11.78 4.03 14.76
CA LEU A 112 -11.80 5.14 15.72
C LEU A 112 -10.62 5.09 16.70
N GLN A 113 -10.22 3.90 17.17
CA GLN A 113 -9.01 3.74 17.99
C GLN A 113 -7.72 4.12 17.23
N SER A 114 -7.67 3.92 15.91
CA SER A 114 -6.56 4.38 15.07
C SER A 114 -6.63 5.89 14.80
N LEU A 115 -7.83 6.46 14.66
CA LEU A 115 -8.07 7.89 14.53
C LEU A 115 -7.65 8.68 15.79
N GLU A 116 -7.95 8.17 16.99
CA GLU A 116 -7.43 8.74 18.25
C GLU A 116 -5.90 8.78 18.29
N ALA A 117 -5.22 7.79 17.71
CA ALA A 117 -3.77 7.79 17.59
C ALA A 117 -3.25 8.84 16.59
N LEU A 118 -4.00 9.17 15.52
CA LEU A 118 -3.68 10.33 14.66
C LEU A 118 -3.81 11.64 15.45
N HIS A 119 -4.91 11.82 16.19
CA HIS A 119 -5.12 13.00 17.04
C HIS A 119 -4.05 13.15 18.13
N LEU A 120 -3.59 12.05 18.74
CA LEU A 120 -2.45 12.05 19.65
C LEU A 120 -1.18 12.53 18.94
N LEU A 121 -0.89 12.02 17.74
CA LEU A 121 0.30 12.40 16.97
C LEU A 121 0.28 13.86 16.52
N CYS A 122 -0.89 14.45 16.26
CA CYS A 122 -1.06 15.87 15.98
C CYS A 122 -0.96 16.78 17.21
N SER A 123 -1.24 16.27 18.42
CA SER A 123 -1.37 17.08 19.65
C SER A 123 -0.28 16.88 20.70
N VAL A 124 0.49 15.78 20.66
CA VAL A 124 1.48 15.42 21.70
C VAL A 124 2.59 16.46 21.88
N SER A 125 2.92 17.23 20.84
CA SER A 125 3.88 18.34 20.89
C SER A 125 3.40 19.56 21.67
N GLY A 126 2.08 19.65 21.94
CA GLY A 126 1.41 20.82 22.50
C GLY A 126 1.36 22.05 21.57
N THR A 127 1.89 21.96 20.34
CA THR A 127 1.94 23.06 19.38
C THR A 127 1.07 22.75 18.16
N PRO A 128 -0.06 23.46 17.93
CA PRO A 128 -0.91 23.24 16.77
C PRO A 128 -0.13 23.27 15.45
N GLY A 129 -0.36 22.27 14.61
CA GLY A 129 0.32 22.09 13.33
C GLY A 129 1.71 21.45 13.39
N VAL A 130 2.24 21.11 14.58
CA VAL A 130 3.49 20.33 14.71
C VAL A 130 3.16 18.88 15.09
N PRO A 131 2.92 17.99 14.11
CA PRO A 131 2.77 16.57 14.38
C PRO A 131 4.10 15.93 14.77
N ALA A 132 4.03 14.87 15.58
CA ALA A 132 5.16 14.00 15.89
C ALA A 132 5.31 12.87 14.85
N ARG A 133 6.53 12.36 14.66
CA ARG A 133 6.75 11.06 14.00
C ARG A 133 6.14 9.92 14.80
N ALA A 134 6.25 9.98 16.13
CA ALA A 134 5.71 9.03 17.08
C ALA A 134 5.53 9.64 18.48
N ALA A 135 4.54 9.13 19.22
CA ALA A 135 4.38 9.34 20.66
C ALA A 135 4.65 8.03 21.40
N TRP A 136 5.36 8.07 22.53
CA TRP A 136 5.75 6.88 23.29
C TRP A 136 5.52 7.12 24.79
N PRO A 137 4.82 6.21 25.52
CA PRO A 137 4.58 6.39 26.96
C PRO A 137 5.88 6.51 27.76
N ILE A 138 5.96 7.44 28.72
CA ILE A 138 7.20 7.72 29.48
C ILE A 138 7.64 6.56 30.40
N ASP A 139 6.72 5.65 30.73
CA ASP A 139 6.96 4.46 31.55
C ASP A 139 7.36 3.23 30.72
N LYS A 140 7.26 3.30 29.39
CA LYS A 140 7.61 2.21 28.47
C LYS A 140 9.02 2.38 27.93
N ALA A 141 9.90 1.43 28.22
CA ALA A 141 11.26 1.40 27.69
C ALA A 141 11.29 1.52 26.15
N ASN A 142 12.28 2.25 25.63
CA ASN A 142 12.55 2.40 24.20
C ASN A 142 14.07 2.36 23.94
N ASP A 143 14.46 2.04 22.71
CA ASP A 143 15.84 2.01 22.23
C ASP A 143 15.82 2.50 20.76
N ASP A 144 16.01 3.82 20.65
CA ASP A 144 15.97 4.63 19.43
C ASP A 144 17.04 5.72 19.50
N ASP A 145 17.64 6.05 18.36
CA ASP A 145 18.72 7.05 18.24
C ASP A 145 18.21 8.48 18.01
N GLY A 146 16.89 8.68 18.03
CA GLY A 146 16.23 9.95 17.75
C GLY A 146 16.34 10.98 18.87
N ILE A 147 16.06 12.23 18.51
CA ILE A 147 15.78 13.28 19.49
C ILE A 147 14.32 13.12 19.95
N TRP A 148 14.16 12.66 21.18
CA TRP A 148 12.89 12.62 21.90
C TRP A 148 12.73 13.85 22.80
N ARG A 149 11.48 14.26 23.02
CA ARG A 149 11.11 15.41 23.85
C ARG A 149 9.88 15.06 24.68
N ASP A 150 9.84 15.46 25.94
CA ASP A 150 8.67 15.18 26.78
C ASP A 150 7.46 16.02 26.34
N SER A 151 6.27 15.44 26.43
CA SER A 151 5.02 16.09 26.07
C SER A 151 4.57 17.05 27.19
N PRO A 152 3.94 18.20 26.87
CA PRO A 152 3.42 19.11 27.89
C PRO A 152 2.36 18.51 28.83
N CYS A 153 1.78 17.36 28.48
CA CYS A 153 0.85 16.62 29.34
C CYS A 153 1.53 15.60 30.29
N GLY A 154 2.86 15.44 30.22
CA GLY A 154 3.64 14.61 31.14
C GLY A 154 3.39 13.10 31.05
N LYS A 155 2.79 12.61 29.94
CA LYS A 155 2.48 11.19 29.72
C LYS A 155 3.33 10.52 28.64
N TYR A 156 3.87 11.31 27.72
CA TYR A 156 4.57 10.81 26.53
C TYR A 156 5.92 11.50 26.38
N SER A 157 6.89 10.80 25.80
CA SER A 157 7.96 11.43 25.04
C SER A 157 7.64 11.29 23.55
N TRP A 158 8.01 12.25 22.71
CA TRP A 158 7.67 12.26 21.29
C TRP A 158 8.87 12.62 20.41
N ARG A 159 8.93 12.05 19.19
CA ARG A 159 10.01 12.29 18.20
C ARG A 159 9.55 13.30 17.15
N GLY A 160 10.32 14.37 16.95
CA GLY A 160 10.07 15.42 15.95
C GLY A 160 10.74 15.18 14.59
N ASP A 161 11.18 16.26 13.92
CA ASP A 161 11.77 16.25 12.56
C ASP A 161 10.91 15.50 11.52
N VAL A 162 9.60 15.77 11.51
CA VAL A 162 8.65 15.19 10.53
C VAL A 162 8.94 15.65 9.10
N SER A 163 8.78 14.75 8.14
CA SER A 163 8.94 14.98 6.71
C SER A 163 7.61 14.86 5.96
N THR A 164 7.62 15.08 4.64
CA THR A 164 6.40 15.17 3.82
C THR A 164 5.63 13.84 3.71
N ASP A 165 6.29 12.74 4.04
CA ASP A 165 5.76 11.38 4.22
C ASP A 165 4.82 11.27 5.42
N GLN A 166 5.24 11.71 6.62
CA GLN A 166 4.38 11.69 7.80
C GLN A 166 3.14 12.57 7.60
N VAL A 167 3.28 13.74 6.95
CA VAL A 167 2.12 14.60 6.60
C VAL A 167 1.21 13.94 5.56
N ALA A 168 1.75 13.36 4.48
CA ALA A 168 0.95 12.67 3.48
C ALA A 168 0.17 11.48 4.08
N GLY A 169 0.77 10.75 5.03
CA GLY A 169 0.12 9.68 5.80
C GLY A 169 -1.00 10.18 6.70
N LEU A 170 -0.74 11.16 7.56
CA LEU A 170 -1.75 11.78 8.44
C LEU A 170 -2.97 12.23 7.63
N LEU A 171 -2.75 12.99 6.55
CA LEU A 171 -3.82 13.54 5.72
C LEU A 171 -4.56 12.45 4.91
N PHE A 172 -3.91 11.34 4.56
CA PHE A 172 -4.57 10.16 3.97
C PHE A 172 -5.47 9.43 4.97
N GLY A 173 -5.00 9.24 6.21
CA GLY A 173 -5.78 8.64 7.28
C GLY A 173 -7.00 9.48 7.65
N PHE A 174 -6.79 10.78 7.85
CA PHE A 174 -7.85 11.75 8.13
C PHE A 174 -8.90 11.84 7.02
N ALA A 175 -8.49 11.85 5.75
CA ALA A 175 -9.42 11.87 4.60
C ALA A 175 -10.41 10.70 4.63
N PHE A 176 -9.90 9.47 4.72
CA PHE A 176 -10.77 8.28 4.73
C PHE A 176 -11.54 8.09 6.04
N ALA A 177 -10.98 8.52 7.18
CA ALA A 177 -11.73 8.54 8.43
C ALA A 177 -12.92 9.51 8.40
N TYR A 178 -12.72 10.72 7.85
CA TYR A 178 -13.76 11.76 7.76
C TYR A 178 -15.01 11.29 7.01
N ASP A 179 -14.82 10.60 5.87
CA ASP A 179 -15.94 10.15 5.03
C ASP A 179 -16.57 8.83 5.48
N LEU A 180 -15.77 7.89 5.99
CA LEU A 180 -16.21 6.50 6.16
C LEU A 180 -16.51 6.11 7.62
N THR A 181 -15.92 6.79 8.61
CA THR A 181 -16.03 6.38 10.03
C THR A 181 -16.46 7.49 10.99
N ALA A 182 -16.09 8.75 10.74
CA ALA A 182 -16.20 9.82 11.72
C ALA A 182 -17.65 10.28 11.96
N ASP A 183 -18.04 10.43 13.23
CA ASP A 183 -19.21 11.22 13.63
C ASP A 183 -18.96 12.73 13.46
N ASP A 184 -19.92 13.58 13.83
CA ASP A 184 -19.79 15.03 13.59
C ASP A 184 -18.80 15.71 14.56
N ALA A 185 -18.56 15.14 15.75
CA ALA A 185 -17.53 15.63 16.68
C ALA A 185 -16.12 15.19 16.25
N GLU A 186 -16.00 13.97 15.72
CA GLU A 186 -14.77 13.45 15.12
C GLU A 186 -14.40 14.22 13.85
N LYS A 187 -15.38 14.57 12.99
CA LYS A 187 -15.16 15.44 11.82
C LYS A 187 -14.59 16.81 12.17
N GLU A 188 -15.11 17.48 13.21
CA GLU A 188 -14.56 18.79 13.64
C GLU A 188 -13.14 18.66 14.23
N ARG A 189 -12.80 17.54 14.89
CA ARG A 189 -11.42 17.26 15.33
C ARG A 189 -10.48 17.00 14.15
N ILE A 190 -10.93 16.25 13.14
CA ILE A 190 -10.19 16.03 11.90
C ILE A 190 -9.96 17.37 11.18
N LYS A 191 -11.00 18.20 11.06
CA LYS A 191 -10.92 19.54 10.49
C LYS A 191 -9.87 20.39 11.20
N TRP A 192 -9.86 20.40 12.54
CA TRP A 192 -8.86 21.12 13.33
C TRP A 192 -7.43 20.66 13.04
N ASP A 193 -7.13 19.36 13.10
CA ASP A 193 -5.76 18.87 12.90
C ASP A 193 -5.26 19.07 11.46
N VAL A 194 -6.13 18.86 10.46
CA VAL A 194 -5.82 19.08 9.04
C VAL A 194 -5.52 20.56 8.76
N THR A 195 -6.38 21.47 9.24
CA THR A 195 -6.18 22.93 9.03
C THR A 195 -4.96 23.44 9.78
N ALA A 196 -4.74 23.03 11.04
CA ALA A 196 -3.57 23.43 11.81
C ALA A 196 -2.24 23.03 11.14
N ILE A 197 -2.17 21.87 10.49
CA ILE A 197 -1.00 21.44 9.71
C ILE A 197 -0.83 22.31 8.45
N VAL A 198 -1.88 22.47 7.64
CA VAL A 198 -1.83 23.20 6.37
C VAL A 198 -1.51 24.68 6.59
N ASP A 199 -2.20 25.34 7.51
CA ASP A 199 -2.02 26.75 7.83
C ASP A 199 -0.60 27.03 8.36
N ARG A 200 -0.03 26.11 9.16
CA ARG A 200 1.36 26.24 9.64
C ARG A 200 2.36 26.12 8.48
N ILE A 201 2.15 25.21 7.54
CA ILE A 201 3.01 25.07 6.35
C ILE A 201 2.94 26.33 5.47
N CYS A 202 1.74 26.90 5.27
CA CYS A 202 1.57 28.16 4.54
C CYS A 202 2.22 29.34 5.26
N LYS A 203 2.05 29.45 6.58
CA LYS A 203 2.66 30.50 7.42
C LYS A 203 4.19 30.49 7.37
N HIS A 204 4.80 29.31 7.29
CA HIS A 204 6.25 29.12 7.30
C HIS A 204 6.81 28.84 5.89
N GLU A 205 6.43 29.68 4.92
CA GLU A 205 6.97 29.72 3.55
C GLU A 205 7.06 28.34 2.85
N MET A 206 6.01 27.52 3.00
CA MET A 206 5.90 26.18 2.41
C MET A 206 6.94 25.18 2.96
N GLN A 207 7.27 25.33 4.24
CA GLN A 207 8.14 24.42 5.00
C GLN A 207 7.38 23.83 6.19
N ILE A 208 7.61 22.54 6.47
CA ILE A 208 7.23 21.97 7.77
C ILE A 208 8.29 22.44 8.77
N VAL A 209 7.87 22.97 9.90
CA VAL A 209 8.75 23.43 10.99
C VAL A 209 8.42 22.73 12.30
N ASP A 210 9.44 22.37 13.07
CA ASP A 210 9.29 21.72 14.38
C ASP A 210 8.83 22.73 15.47
N VAL A 211 8.76 22.33 16.74
CA VAL A 211 8.31 23.20 17.87
C VAL A 211 9.23 24.39 18.17
N ASP A 212 10.45 24.40 17.63
CA ASP A 212 11.39 25.51 17.76
C ASP A 212 11.36 26.47 16.55
N ASP A 213 10.28 26.39 15.75
CA ASP A 213 10.02 27.11 14.49
C ASP A 213 11.13 26.94 13.42
N LYS A 214 12.03 25.95 13.58
CA LYS A 214 13.05 25.64 12.54
C LYS A 214 12.53 24.64 11.51
N PRO A 215 12.93 24.77 10.23
CA PRO A 215 12.53 23.83 9.18
C PRO A 215 13.03 22.42 9.44
N THR A 216 12.16 21.43 9.24
CA THR A 216 12.55 20.03 9.33
C THR A 216 13.44 19.63 8.15
N ARG A 217 14.15 18.51 8.28
CA ARG A 217 15.19 18.09 7.33
C ARG A 217 14.68 17.96 5.89
N TRP A 218 13.47 17.41 5.71
CA TRP A 218 12.89 17.13 4.39
C TRP A 218 11.48 17.71 4.18
N GLY A 219 10.87 18.36 5.17
CA GLY A 219 9.52 18.92 5.08
C GLY A 219 9.44 20.17 4.22
N ARG A 220 9.35 20.01 2.89
CA ARG A 220 9.46 21.12 1.93
C ARG A 220 8.47 20.99 0.77
N TYR A 221 7.64 22.01 0.58
CA TYR A 221 6.68 22.09 -0.52
C TYR A 221 6.89 23.31 -1.43
N GLY A 222 7.77 24.25 -1.08
CA GLY A 222 7.92 25.52 -1.80
C GLY A 222 8.53 25.43 -3.22
N PRO A 223 8.20 26.37 -4.14
CA PRO A 223 8.51 26.27 -5.58
C PRO A 223 9.99 26.00 -5.89
N LYS A 224 10.91 26.68 -5.19
CA LYS A 224 12.36 26.54 -5.36
C LYS A 224 12.89 25.12 -5.10
N TYR A 225 12.19 24.31 -4.31
CA TYR A 225 12.53 22.91 -4.06
C TYR A 225 11.91 22.02 -5.14
N VAL A 226 10.59 22.14 -5.33
CA VAL A 226 9.77 21.42 -6.31
C VAL A 226 10.33 21.54 -7.73
N MET A 227 10.56 22.76 -8.21
CA MET A 227 11.06 23.05 -9.58
C MET A 227 12.50 22.59 -9.83
N ARG A 228 13.25 22.16 -8.80
CA ARG A 228 14.64 21.68 -8.93
C ARG A 228 14.77 20.16 -9.06
N GLY A 229 13.67 19.42 -9.04
CA GLY A 229 13.64 17.98 -9.29
C GLY A 229 12.60 17.19 -8.47
N GLU A 230 12.02 17.82 -7.45
CA GLU A 230 11.20 17.17 -6.43
C GLU A 230 9.69 17.29 -6.77
N ALA A 231 9.34 16.86 -7.98
CA ALA A 231 7.99 17.00 -8.54
C ALA A 231 6.90 16.23 -7.76
N MET A 232 7.29 15.20 -7.01
CA MET A 232 6.39 14.51 -6.06
C MET A 232 5.80 15.47 -5.03
N ASN A 233 6.60 16.44 -4.54
CA ASN A 233 6.16 17.34 -3.49
C ASN A 233 5.10 18.34 -3.98
N ALA A 234 4.99 18.57 -5.30
CA ALA A 234 3.84 19.27 -5.87
C ALA A 234 2.54 18.47 -5.68
N LEU A 235 2.55 17.17 -6.01
CA LEU A 235 1.40 16.28 -5.85
C LEU A 235 1.01 16.10 -4.38
N LEU A 236 1.99 15.94 -3.48
CA LEU A 236 1.75 15.87 -2.03
C LEU A 236 1.15 17.16 -1.47
N TRP A 237 1.52 18.33 -1.99
CA TRP A 237 0.92 19.60 -1.58
C TRP A 237 -0.51 19.76 -2.09
N LEU A 238 -0.77 19.36 -3.34
CA LEU A 238 -2.13 19.33 -3.89
C LEU A 238 -3.05 18.37 -3.12
N GLN A 239 -2.55 17.19 -2.69
CA GLN A 239 -3.26 16.33 -1.75
C GLN A 239 -3.64 17.09 -0.48
N ALA A 240 -2.66 17.74 0.18
CA ALA A 240 -2.89 18.41 1.45
C ALA A 240 -3.98 19.49 1.35
N LEU A 241 -3.93 20.32 0.29
CA LEU A 241 -4.92 21.36 0.05
C LEU A 241 -6.30 20.82 -0.33
N LYS A 242 -6.39 19.78 -1.17
CA LYS A 242 -7.70 19.19 -1.53
C LYS A 242 -8.33 18.45 -0.35
N VAL A 243 -7.54 17.80 0.51
CA VAL A 243 -8.02 17.22 1.77
C VAL A 243 -8.52 18.32 2.71
N ALA A 244 -7.80 19.42 2.87
CA ALA A 244 -8.26 20.56 3.68
C ALA A 244 -9.56 21.17 3.13
N ALA A 245 -9.67 21.40 1.83
CA ALA A 245 -10.90 21.84 1.18
C ALA A 245 -12.07 20.86 1.40
N HIS A 246 -11.80 19.55 1.33
CA HIS A 246 -12.81 18.52 1.55
C HIS A 246 -13.30 18.45 3.00
N VAL A 247 -12.42 18.48 4.01
CA VAL A 247 -12.85 18.34 5.42
C VAL A 247 -13.39 19.64 6.02
N THR A 248 -13.04 20.81 5.45
CA THR A 248 -13.55 22.11 5.92
C THR A 248 -14.84 22.54 5.23
N LYS A 249 -14.99 22.20 3.93
CA LYS A 249 -15.94 22.79 2.98
C LYS A 249 -15.81 24.33 2.84
N GLU A 250 -14.68 24.90 3.26
CA GLU A 250 -14.46 26.35 3.24
C GLU A 250 -13.78 26.79 1.93
N SER A 251 -14.32 27.84 1.30
CA SER A 251 -13.82 28.35 0.02
C SER A 251 -12.37 28.87 0.08
N TYR A 252 -11.83 29.15 1.27
CA TYR A 252 -10.42 29.51 1.44
C TYR A 252 -9.50 28.40 0.94
N TYR A 253 -9.71 27.15 1.38
CA TYR A 253 -8.83 26.04 1.03
C TYR A 253 -9.01 25.58 -0.42
N GLU A 254 -10.22 25.66 -0.99
CA GLU A 254 -10.43 25.37 -2.41
C GLU A 254 -9.83 26.46 -3.32
N ASN A 255 -9.92 27.73 -2.94
CA ASN A 255 -9.23 28.82 -3.66
C ASN A 255 -7.70 28.66 -3.56
N LEU A 256 -7.19 28.29 -2.38
CA LEU A 256 -5.77 28.02 -2.17
C LEU A 256 -5.30 26.81 -3.01
N TYR A 257 -6.09 25.74 -3.08
CA TYR A 257 -5.86 24.60 -3.97
C TYR A 257 -5.75 25.04 -5.43
N LYS A 258 -6.71 25.83 -5.93
CA LYS A 258 -6.71 26.30 -7.33
C LYS A 258 -5.55 27.22 -7.65
N HIS A 259 -5.21 28.17 -6.75
CA HIS A 259 -4.02 29.01 -6.88
C HIS A 259 -2.72 28.18 -7.00
N TRP A 260 -2.52 27.19 -6.12
CA TRP A 260 -1.34 26.32 -6.22
C TRP A 260 -1.35 25.44 -7.49
N ALA A 261 -2.50 24.86 -7.84
CA ALA A 261 -2.63 23.99 -9.01
C ALA A 261 -2.38 24.73 -10.34
N GLU A 262 -2.97 25.91 -10.51
CA GLU A 262 -3.05 26.63 -11.78
C GLU A 262 -2.04 27.79 -11.88
N GLU A 263 -1.95 28.67 -10.87
CA GLU A 263 -1.12 29.88 -10.93
C GLU A 263 0.36 29.58 -10.64
N GLU A 264 0.65 28.82 -9.57
CA GLU A 264 1.98 28.29 -9.26
C GLU A 264 2.32 27.04 -10.11
N GLN A 265 1.39 26.58 -10.96
CA GLN A 265 1.54 25.49 -11.93
C GLN A 265 1.82 24.11 -11.32
N TYR A 266 1.46 23.87 -10.05
CA TYR A 266 1.76 22.60 -9.39
C TYR A 266 1.09 21.41 -10.06
N LEU A 267 -0.03 21.60 -10.77
CA LEU A 267 -0.69 20.54 -11.54
C LEU A 267 0.18 20.04 -12.71
N GLU A 268 0.85 20.95 -13.43
CA GLU A 268 1.72 20.62 -14.56
C GLU A 268 3.10 20.11 -14.13
N ILE A 269 3.52 20.40 -12.90
CA ILE A 269 4.67 19.75 -12.27
C ILE A 269 4.27 18.35 -11.78
N ALA A 270 3.13 18.24 -11.10
CA ALA A 270 2.57 16.99 -10.61
C ALA A 270 2.26 15.99 -11.74
N SER A 271 2.02 16.42 -12.98
CA SER A 271 1.93 15.54 -14.16
C SER A 271 3.18 14.66 -14.38
N LYS A 272 4.34 15.07 -13.84
CA LYS A 272 5.59 14.30 -13.87
C LYS A 272 6.06 13.82 -12.49
N ALA A 273 5.19 13.83 -11.48
CA ALA A 273 5.52 13.57 -10.06
C ALA A 273 6.42 12.33 -9.85
N ARG A 274 6.13 11.20 -10.51
CA ARG A 274 7.05 10.04 -10.49
C ARG A 274 8.34 10.32 -11.25
N ARG A 275 9.47 10.22 -10.54
CA ARG A 275 10.81 10.14 -11.12
C ARG A 275 10.95 8.87 -11.97
N MET A 276 11.16 9.02 -13.27
CA MET A 276 11.39 7.90 -14.19
C MET A 276 12.88 7.66 -14.39
N ALA A 277 13.34 6.45 -14.03
CA ALA A 277 14.72 5.99 -14.16
C ALA A 277 14.74 4.46 -14.30
N ALA A 278 15.92 3.88 -14.56
CA ALA A 278 16.10 2.43 -14.48
C ALA A 278 15.82 1.96 -13.04
N PRO A 279 15.20 0.78 -12.79
CA PRO A 279 14.67 0.42 -11.48
C PRO A 279 15.65 0.54 -10.30
N ARG A 280 16.95 0.22 -10.51
CA ARG A 280 18.01 0.39 -9.49
C ARG A 280 18.26 1.84 -9.02
N PHE A 281 17.67 2.83 -9.68
CA PHE A 281 17.80 4.27 -9.39
C PHE A 281 16.46 4.94 -9.06
N VAL A 282 15.39 4.16 -8.88
CA VAL A 282 14.08 4.64 -8.40
C VAL A 282 14.04 4.44 -6.89
N ASN A 283 13.58 5.45 -6.15
CA ASN A 283 13.23 5.27 -4.75
C ASN A 283 11.79 4.73 -4.65
N TYR A 284 11.63 3.55 -4.06
CA TYR A 284 10.35 2.87 -4.01
C TYR A 284 9.45 3.34 -2.85
N SER A 285 9.95 4.15 -1.90
CA SER A 285 9.07 4.82 -0.93
C SER A 285 8.24 5.93 -1.59
N ASP A 286 8.83 6.64 -2.55
CA ASP A 286 8.17 7.71 -3.32
C ASP A 286 6.92 7.15 -4.03
N ASP A 287 6.97 5.91 -4.53
CA ASP A 287 5.81 5.27 -5.15
C ASP A 287 4.63 5.11 -4.18
N VAL A 288 4.86 4.86 -2.89
CA VAL A 288 3.75 4.82 -1.92
C VAL A 288 3.24 6.22 -1.60
N LEU A 289 4.13 7.22 -1.51
CA LEU A 289 3.74 8.63 -1.31
C LEU A 289 2.89 9.17 -2.48
N LEU A 290 3.23 8.80 -3.72
CA LEU A 290 2.43 9.10 -4.90
C LEU A 290 1.03 8.47 -4.80
N PHE A 291 0.92 7.21 -4.34
CA PHE A 291 -0.36 6.56 -4.09
C PHE A 291 -1.20 7.29 -3.04
N LEU A 292 -0.61 7.69 -1.90
CA LEU A 292 -1.33 8.43 -0.85
C LEU A 292 -1.84 9.79 -1.30
N ALA A 293 -1.19 10.42 -2.29
CA ALA A 293 -1.68 11.67 -2.87
C ALA A 293 -2.70 11.46 -4.00
N TYR A 294 -2.45 10.53 -4.93
CA TYR A 294 -3.36 10.26 -6.05
C TYR A 294 -4.75 9.88 -5.57
N LEU A 295 -4.88 9.05 -4.53
CA LEU A 295 -6.17 8.50 -4.16
C LEU A 295 -7.14 9.58 -3.60
N PRO A 296 -6.82 10.37 -2.56
CA PRO A 296 -7.68 11.48 -2.13
C PRO A 296 -7.95 12.49 -3.25
N LEU A 297 -6.93 12.82 -4.06
CA LEU A 297 -7.10 13.72 -5.21
C LEU A 297 -8.13 13.20 -6.23
N LEU A 298 -8.12 11.89 -6.55
CA LEU A 298 -9.04 11.27 -7.50
C LEU A 298 -10.43 10.96 -6.93
N VAL A 299 -10.59 10.96 -5.60
CA VAL A 299 -11.89 10.89 -4.91
C VAL A 299 -12.55 12.27 -4.82
N TYR A 300 -11.77 13.32 -4.52
CA TYR A 300 -12.30 14.65 -4.19
C TYR A 300 -12.25 15.68 -5.32
N GLU A 301 -11.48 15.46 -6.39
CA GLU A 301 -11.50 16.40 -7.51
C GLU A 301 -12.78 16.27 -8.33
N THR A 302 -13.44 17.40 -8.55
CA THR A 302 -14.68 17.55 -9.33
C THR A 302 -14.45 18.33 -10.62
N GLU A 303 -13.39 19.14 -10.71
CA GLU A 303 -13.03 19.90 -11.90
C GLU A 303 -12.33 18.97 -12.91
N GLU A 304 -13.06 18.55 -13.96
CA GLU A 304 -12.63 17.48 -14.87
C GLU A 304 -11.30 17.80 -15.59
N ASN A 305 -10.98 19.07 -15.85
CA ASN A 305 -9.68 19.49 -16.39
C ASN A 305 -8.52 19.18 -15.44
N VAL A 306 -8.71 19.39 -14.13
CA VAL A 306 -7.72 19.10 -13.08
C VAL A 306 -7.61 17.59 -12.88
N ARG A 307 -8.77 16.92 -12.82
CA ARG A 307 -8.90 15.47 -12.68
C ARG A 307 -8.18 14.69 -13.79
N VAL A 308 -8.34 15.12 -15.05
CA VAL A 308 -7.63 14.55 -16.20
C VAL A 308 -6.12 14.70 -16.06
N LYS A 309 -5.59 15.80 -15.51
CA LYS A 309 -4.14 15.94 -15.26
C LYS A 309 -3.62 15.05 -14.13
N ILE A 310 -4.44 14.79 -13.10
CA ILE A 310 -4.10 13.81 -12.06
C ILE A 310 -4.12 12.39 -12.67
N GLN A 311 -5.09 12.07 -13.53
CA GLN A 311 -5.15 10.81 -14.28
C GLN A 311 -3.98 10.64 -15.27
N GLU A 312 -3.55 11.68 -15.98
CA GLU A 312 -2.33 11.64 -16.82
C GLU A 312 -1.09 11.26 -15.99
N SER A 313 -0.95 11.83 -14.79
CA SER A 313 0.16 11.53 -13.88
C SER A 313 0.11 10.10 -13.34
N LEU A 314 -1.07 9.63 -12.94
CA LEU A 314 -1.30 8.24 -12.54
C LEU A 314 -1.00 7.27 -13.70
N ASN A 315 -1.48 7.57 -14.91
CA ASN A 315 -1.23 6.76 -16.10
C ASN A 315 0.25 6.70 -16.47
N ARG A 316 0.95 7.83 -16.41
CA ARG A 316 2.42 7.88 -16.57
C ARG A 316 3.11 7.06 -15.49
N THR A 317 2.66 7.13 -14.24
CA THR A 317 3.19 6.32 -13.12
C THR A 317 2.94 4.82 -13.32
N TRP A 318 1.77 4.46 -13.86
CA TRP A 318 1.34 3.09 -14.13
C TRP A 318 2.10 2.47 -15.30
N ILE A 319 2.00 3.05 -16.50
CA ILE A 319 2.59 2.51 -17.72
C ILE A 319 4.12 2.74 -17.75
N GLY A 320 4.57 3.93 -17.36
CA GLY A 320 5.97 4.36 -17.47
C GLY A 320 6.22 5.26 -18.67
N THR A 321 7.31 4.98 -19.39
CA THR A 321 7.77 5.70 -20.59
C THR A 321 8.54 4.74 -21.50
N ASP A 322 8.77 5.09 -22.77
CA ASP A 322 9.54 4.32 -23.77
C ASP A 322 10.93 3.85 -23.30
N LYS A 323 11.47 4.43 -22.23
CA LYS A 323 12.81 4.14 -21.69
C LYS A 323 12.80 3.44 -20.33
N PHE A 324 11.71 3.57 -19.55
CA PHE A 324 11.68 3.19 -18.13
C PHE A 324 10.29 2.69 -17.73
N PRO A 325 10.18 1.54 -17.04
CA PRO A 325 8.90 0.96 -16.65
C PRO A 325 8.18 1.77 -15.56
N GLY A 326 6.85 1.81 -15.64
CA GLY A 326 5.98 2.23 -14.53
C GLY A 326 5.74 1.08 -13.55
N LYS A 327 4.64 1.16 -12.78
CA LYS A 327 4.22 0.12 -11.82
C LYS A 327 3.49 -1.06 -12.47
N MET A 328 3.06 -0.94 -13.73
CA MET A 328 2.29 -1.95 -14.46
C MET A 328 2.98 -3.32 -14.55
N PRO A 329 4.28 -3.45 -14.87
CA PRO A 329 4.93 -4.76 -14.90
C PRO A 329 4.98 -5.42 -13.52
N GLU A 330 5.09 -4.62 -12.45
CA GLU A 330 5.30 -5.08 -11.07
C GLU A 330 4.04 -5.73 -10.44
N GLN A 331 2.89 -5.65 -11.11
CA GLN A 331 1.54 -6.06 -10.62
C GLN A 331 1.21 -5.51 -9.22
N ASN A 332 1.75 -4.34 -8.86
CA ASN A 332 1.57 -3.74 -7.54
C ASN A 332 0.07 -3.46 -7.29
N PRO A 333 -0.58 -4.08 -6.29
CA PRO A 333 -2.03 -3.99 -6.12
C PRO A 333 -2.55 -2.58 -5.88
N LEU A 334 -1.80 -1.74 -5.17
CA LEU A 334 -2.20 -0.35 -4.92
C LEU A 334 -2.38 0.41 -6.24
N PHE A 335 -1.43 0.24 -7.16
CA PHE A 335 -1.47 0.90 -8.47
C PHE A 335 -2.39 0.22 -9.48
N ALA A 336 -2.46 -1.11 -9.50
CA ALA A 336 -3.38 -1.85 -10.36
C ALA A 336 -4.84 -1.53 -10.04
N PHE A 337 -5.18 -1.41 -8.76
CA PHE A 337 -6.53 -1.05 -8.34
C PHE A 337 -6.85 0.43 -8.59
N LEU A 338 -5.88 1.35 -8.49
CA LEU A 338 -6.07 2.74 -8.95
C LEU A 338 -6.27 2.81 -10.48
N ALA A 339 -5.49 2.07 -11.27
CA ALA A 339 -5.63 2.02 -12.72
C ALA A 339 -7.02 1.47 -13.13
N ALA A 340 -7.46 0.37 -12.52
CA ALA A 340 -8.77 -0.23 -12.73
C ALA A 340 -9.94 0.68 -12.33
N LYS A 341 -9.77 1.51 -11.29
CA LYS A 341 -10.79 2.42 -10.76
C LYS A 341 -10.88 3.75 -11.49
N TYR A 342 -9.74 4.34 -11.87
CA TYR A 342 -9.65 5.73 -12.36
C TYR A 342 -9.10 5.89 -13.79
N LEU A 343 -8.45 4.87 -14.36
CA LEU A 343 -8.04 4.85 -15.77
C LEU A 343 -8.89 3.88 -16.61
N GLY A 344 -9.64 2.99 -15.97
CA GLY A 344 -10.45 1.95 -16.61
C GLY A 344 -9.65 0.69 -17.01
N ASP A 345 -8.34 0.67 -16.77
CA ASP A 345 -7.49 -0.49 -17.06
C ASP A 345 -7.70 -1.60 -16.04
N LYS A 346 -8.57 -2.55 -16.38
CA LYS A 346 -8.88 -3.72 -15.56
C LYS A 346 -8.03 -4.95 -15.90
N ALA A 347 -7.13 -4.88 -16.90
CA ALA A 347 -6.38 -6.04 -17.36
C ALA A 347 -5.43 -6.61 -16.30
N HIS A 348 -4.99 -5.76 -15.36
CA HIS A 348 -4.02 -6.10 -14.32
C HIS A 348 -4.63 -6.38 -12.93
N VAL A 349 -5.97 -6.43 -12.82
CA VAL A 349 -6.63 -6.79 -11.55
C VAL A 349 -6.25 -8.21 -11.13
N GLU A 350 -6.25 -9.17 -12.06
CA GLU A 350 -5.92 -10.58 -11.77
C GLU A 350 -4.47 -10.74 -11.27
N GLY A 351 -3.48 -10.10 -11.92
CA GLY A 351 -2.09 -10.10 -11.45
C GLY A 351 -1.88 -9.45 -10.07
N ALA A 352 -2.72 -8.47 -9.71
CA ALA A 352 -2.74 -7.92 -8.36
C ALA A 352 -3.34 -8.91 -7.33
N LEU A 353 -4.38 -9.66 -7.69
CA LEU A 353 -4.91 -10.75 -6.86
C LEU A 353 -3.86 -11.86 -6.67
N GLU A 354 -3.17 -12.27 -7.74
CA GLU A 354 -2.04 -13.22 -7.67
C GLU A 354 -0.93 -12.70 -6.76
N THR A 355 -0.60 -11.41 -6.83
CA THR A 355 0.41 -10.78 -5.98
C THR A 355 0.03 -10.84 -4.49
N LEU A 356 -1.23 -10.59 -4.15
CA LEU A 356 -1.74 -10.80 -2.77
C LEU A 356 -1.79 -12.30 -2.40
N GLN A 357 -2.13 -13.18 -3.34
CA GLN A 357 -2.19 -14.62 -3.12
C GLN A 357 -0.80 -15.24 -2.91
N GLN A 358 0.24 -14.65 -3.49
CA GLN A 358 1.65 -15.02 -3.30
C GLN A 358 2.33 -14.30 -2.12
N PHE A 359 1.75 -13.23 -1.57
CA PHE A 359 2.30 -12.49 -0.41
C PHE A 359 2.56 -13.44 0.77
N PRO A 360 3.82 -13.65 1.21
CA PRO A 360 4.13 -14.72 2.14
C PRO A 360 4.35 -14.21 3.56
N PHE A 361 3.93 -14.98 4.56
CA PHE A 361 3.98 -14.59 5.98
C PHE A 361 5.40 -14.42 6.54
N ASP A 362 6.34 -15.24 6.06
CA ASP A 362 7.77 -15.20 6.40
C ASP A 362 8.51 -13.97 5.85
N MET A 363 7.86 -13.13 5.03
CA MET A 363 8.35 -11.76 4.71
C MET A 363 8.27 -10.83 5.94
N LYS A 364 7.35 -11.12 6.85
CA LYS A 364 7.01 -10.29 8.00
C LYS A 364 7.54 -10.83 9.31
N TRP A 365 7.57 -12.16 9.42
CA TRP A 365 7.79 -12.85 10.70
C TRP A 365 9.02 -13.76 10.68
N ASN A 366 9.52 -14.04 11.87
CA ASN A 366 10.55 -15.03 12.18
C ASN A 366 9.91 -16.41 12.45
N GLN A 367 10.74 -17.46 12.51
CA GLN A 367 10.24 -18.85 12.54
C GLN A 367 9.34 -19.12 13.76
N ASP A 368 9.73 -18.68 14.96
CA ASP A 368 8.94 -18.86 16.19
C ASP A 368 7.52 -18.27 16.08
N THR A 369 7.41 -17.05 15.54
CA THR A 369 6.12 -16.39 15.25
C THR A 369 5.33 -17.17 14.20
N LEU A 370 6.00 -17.64 13.16
CA LEU A 370 5.38 -18.40 12.07
C LEU A 370 4.85 -19.76 12.58
N GLU A 371 5.59 -20.48 13.42
CA GLU A 371 5.14 -21.72 14.07
C GLU A 371 3.96 -21.47 15.02
N SER A 372 4.03 -20.41 15.82
CA SER A 372 2.95 -19.99 16.72
C SER A 372 1.65 -19.69 15.95
N TYR A 373 1.72 -18.89 14.88
CA TYR A 373 0.54 -18.52 14.11
C TYR A 373 0.04 -19.63 13.17
N THR A 374 0.93 -20.45 12.59
CA THR A 374 0.49 -21.63 11.81
C THR A 374 -0.24 -22.64 12.69
N THR A 375 0.21 -22.83 13.94
CA THR A 375 -0.49 -23.63 14.94
C THR A 375 -1.83 -22.98 15.33
N LYS A 376 -1.84 -21.69 15.68
CA LYS A 376 -3.03 -20.95 16.14
C LYS A 376 -4.17 -20.91 15.10
N PHE A 377 -3.81 -20.76 13.82
CA PHE A 377 -4.77 -20.61 12.72
C PHE A 377 -4.90 -21.86 11.83
N GLU A 378 -4.40 -23.01 12.29
CA GLU A 378 -4.45 -24.32 11.61
C GLU A 378 -3.90 -24.31 10.16
N LEU A 379 -2.87 -23.49 9.90
CA LEU A 379 -2.36 -23.21 8.56
C LEU A 379 -1.34 -24.26 8.09
N GLN A 380 -1.73 -25.03 7.09
CA GLN A 380 -0.79 -25.90 6.37
C GLN A 380 -0.04 -25.11 5.29
N LEU A 381 0.96 -24.31 5.72
CA LEU A 381 1.82 -23.58 4.80
C LEU A 381 2.70 -24.55 3.98
N LYS A 382 2.46 -24.58 2.67
CA LYS A 382 3.38 -25.21 1.73
C LYS A 382 4.53 -24.26 1.40
N PRO A 383 5.79 -24.73 1.33
CA PRO A 383 6.86 -23.99 0.68
C PRO A 383 6.44 -23.63 -0.75
N ILE A 384 6.54 -22.36 -1.15
CA ILE A 384 6.09 -21.89 -2.46
C ILE A 384 7.13 -22.20 -3.54
N ILE A 385 7.09 -23.47 -3.97
CA ILE A 385 7.45 -23.99 -5.30
C ILE A 385 8.90 -23.68 -5.76
N PRO A 386 9.33 -23.86 -7.04
CA PRO A 386 10.68 -24.32 -7.31
C PRO A 386 11.71 -23.19 -7.31
N LYS A 387 12.99 -23.55 -7.41
CA LYS A 387 14.08 -22.60 -7.61
C LYS A 387 13.95 -21.93 -8.99
N VAL A 388 13.46 -20.69 -9.01
CA VAL A 388 13.37 -19.87 -10.22
C VAL A 388 14.77 -19.37 -10.60
N ASP A 389 15.14 -19.52 -11.87
CA ASP A 389 16.42 -19.05 -12.43
C ASP A 389 16.33 -17.56 -12.79
N LEU A 390 16.25 -16.72 -11.75
CA LEU A 390 16.18 -15.25 -11.87
C LEU A 390 17.54 -14.67 -12.27
N LYS A 391 17.54 -13.81 -13.30
CA LYS A 391 18.71 -13.05 -13.74
C LYS A 391 18.72 -11.65 -13.11
N GLU A 392 19.87 -10.98 -13.15
CA GLU A 392 19.96 -9.59 -12.68
C GLU A 392 19.04 -8.69 -13.52
N GLY A 393 18.10 -8.01 -12.85
CA GLY A 393 17.11 -7.14 -13.50
C GLY A 393 15.81 -7.84 -13.93
N ASP A 394 15.65 -9.15 -13.70
CA ASP A 394 14.33 -9.80 -13.78
C ASP A 394 13.42 -9.29 -12.63
N LEU A 395 12.11 -9.29 -12.87
CA LEU A 395 11.13 -8.98 -11.81
C LEU A 395 11.02 -10.16 -10.84
N VAL A 396 11.33 -9.94 -9.57
CA VAL A 396 11.22 -10.94 -8.49
C VAL A 396 9.74 -11.15 -8.13
N PRO A 397 9.17 -12.35 -8.34
CA PRO A 397 7.79 -12.65 -7.94
C PRO A 397 7.65 -12.58 -6.43
N MET A 398 6.46 -12.21 -5.94
CA MET A 398 6.23 -11.87 -4.53
C MET A 398 6.71 -12.96 -3.55
N ALA A 399 6.53 -14.23 -3.89
CA ALA A 399 6.94 -15.37 -3.06
C ALA A 399 8.47 -15.51 -2.84
N TYR A 400 9.31 -14.86 -3.67
CA TYR A 400 10.77 -14.96 -3.63
C TYR A 400 11.46 -13.68 -3.09
N ARG A 401 10.67 -12.68 -2.69
CA ARG A 401 11.16 -11.41 -2.15
C ARG A 401 11.67 -11.56 -0.71
N SER A 402 12.66 -10.77 -0.31
CA SER A 402 13.25 -10.74 1.03
C SER A 402 12.26 -10.26 2.11
N LYS A 403 12.63 -10.39 3.40
CA LYS A 403 11.87 -9.75 4.50
C LYS A 403 11.92 -8.22 4.36
N ALA A 404 10.81 -7.52 4.62
CA ALA A 404 10.81 -6.05 4.74
C ALA A 404 9.55 -5.50 5.42
N TRP A 405 9.68 -4.28 5.95
CA TRP A 405 8.59 -3.51 6.55
C TRP A 405 7.44 -3.22 5.56
N SER A 406 7.72 -3.01 4.28
CA SER A 406 6.70 -2.90 3.23
C SER A 406 7.14 -3.52 1.91
N ALA A 407 6.32 -4.45 1.38
CA ALA A 407 6.50 -5.08 0.08
C ALA A 407 6.31 -4.11 -1.10
N TRP A 408 5.70 -2.95 -0.85
CA TRP A 408 5.48 -1.89 -1.84
C TRP A 408 6.64 -0.89 -1.92
N VAL A 409 7.46 -0.83 -0.86
CA VAL A 409 8.71 -0.03 -0.80
C VAL A 409 9.95 -0.86 -1.14
N GLN A 410 9.85 -2.19 -1.20
CA GLN A 410 10.88 -3.02 -1.81
C GLN A 410 11.03 -2.69 -3.31
N ASN A 411 12.28 -2.66 -3.79
CA ASN A 411 12.56 -2.64 -5.23
C ASN A 411 12.38 -4.06 -5.79
N PRO A 412 11.34 -4.34 -6.61
CA PRO A 412 10.97 -5.70 -6.98
C PRO A 412 11.90 -6.31 -8.04
N TYR A 413 12.90 -5.57 -8.54
CA TYR A 413 13.92 -6.07 -9.46
C TYR A 413 15.22 -6.48 -8.76
N TYR A 414 15.35 -6.17 -7.46
CA TYR A 414 16.59 -6.35 -6.69
C TYR A 414 16.33 -6.88 -5.26
N SER A 415 15.13 -7.37 -4.96
CA SER A 415 14.72 -7.82 -3.62
C SER A 415 14.64 -9.34 -3.44
N ALA A 416 15.24 -10.14 -4.33
CA ALA A 416 15.31 -11.59 -4.14
C ALA A 416 16.13 -11.92 -2.88
N GLY A 417 15.60 -12.78 -2.00
CA GLY A 417 16.26 -13.05 -0.73
C GLY A 417 15.83 -14.33 -0.01
N ASP A 418 16.74 -14.86 0.78
CA ASP A 418 16.54 -15.99 1.69
C ASP A 418 15.77 -15.53 2.94
N ARG A 419 14.58 -16.07 3.17
CA ARG A 419 13.74 -15.80 4.35
C ARG A 419 13.75 -16.93 5.38
N SER A 420 14.54 -17.98 5.18
CA SER A 420 14.64 -19.12 6.11
C SER A 420 15.32 -18.73 7.43
N LYS A 421 16.10 -17.64 7.42
CA LYS A 421 16.80 -17.08 8.58
C LYS A 421 15.97 -15.99 9.24
N ASP A 422 16.13 -15.91 10.55
CA ASP A 422 15.52 -14.86 11.35
C ASP A 422 16.31 -13.56 11.26
N ASP A 423 15.58 -12.45 11.34
CA ASP A 423 16.09 -11.09 11.33
C ASP A 423 15.97 -10.49 12.75
N PRO A 424 16.89 -9.61 13.21
CA PRO A 424 16.72 -8.86 14.46
C PRO A 424 15.43 -8.01 14.54
N MET A 425 14.72 -7.85 13.42
CA MET A 425 13.45 -7.16 13.31
C MET A 425 12.33 -8.04 12.74
N GLU A 426 11.13 -7.91 13.29
CA GLU A 426 9.89 -8.33 12.62
C GLU A 426 9.11 -7.14 12.10
N PHE A 427 8.20 -7.39 11.16
CA PHE A 427 7.46 -6.38 10.40
C PHE A 427 5.95 -6.64 10.43
N ASN A 428 5.16 -5.58 10.27
CA ASN A 428 3.70 -5.68 10.32
C ASN A 428 3.06 -5.92 8.94
N GLY A 429 1.79 -6.31 8.91
CA GLY A 429 1.01 -6.59 7.69
C GLY A 429 0.26 -5.39 7.07
N HIS A 430 0.54 -4.15 7.49
CA HIS A 430 -0.26 -2.97 7.10
C HIS A 430 -0.34 -2.77 5.57
N ASP A 431 0.72 -3.15 4.85
CA ASP A 431 0.86 -3.04 3.40
C ASP A 431 -0.05 -4.04 2.67
N TYR A 432 -0.16 -5.27 3.18
CA TYR A 432 -1.15 -6.24 2.73
C TYR A 432 -2.58 -5.75 3.03
N LEU A 433 -2.82 -5.29 4.26
CA LEU A 433 -4.15 -4.87 4.74
C LEU A 433 -4.71 -3.69 3.92
N LEU A 434 -3.90 -2.67 3.64
CA LEU A 434 -4.30 -1.54 2.79
C LEU A 434 -4.70 -2.00 1.39
N ALA A 435 -3.86 -2.83 0.75
CA ALA A 435 -4.12 -3.32 -0.60
C ALA A 435 -5.39 -4.17 -0.68
N TYR A 436 -5.57 -5.08 0.27
CA TYR A 436 -6.74 -5.95 0.34
C TYR A 436 -8.03 -5.16 0.65
N TRP A 437 -8.05 -4.32 1.69
CA TRP A 437 -9.28 -3.57 2.04
C TRP A 437 -9.64 -2.50 1.00
N MET A 438 -8.67 -1.86 0.33
CA MET A 438 -8.95 -1.00 -0.81
C MET A 438 -9.50 -1.79 -2.01
N GLY A 439 -8.96 -2.98 -2.30
CA GLY A 439 -9.46 -3.87 -3.35
C GLY A 439 -10.92 -4.31 -3.10
N ARG A 440 -11.27 -4.60 -1.85
CA ARG A 440 -12.65 -4.84 -1.40
C ARG A 440 -13.54 -3.61 -1.57
N TYR A 441 -13.08 -2.44 -1.09
CA TYR A 441 -13.82 -1.17 -1.15
C TYR A 441 -14.09 -0.68 -2.58
N PHE A 442 -13.20 -0.98 -3.54
CA PHE A 442 -13.43 -0.71 -4.96
C PHE A 442 -14.25 -1.79 -5.69
N SER A 443 -14.70 -2.85 -5.00
CA SER A 443 -15.36 -4.03 -5.58
C SER A 443 -14.52 -4.74 -6.65
N LEU A 444 -13.18 -4.74 -6.47
CA LEU A 444 -12.21 -5.44 -7.31
C LEU A 444 -11.78 -6.79 -6.69
N ILE A 445 -11.94 -6.94 -5.37
CA ILE A 445 -11.88 -8.21 -4.66
C ILE A 445 -13.30 -8.63 -4.32
N ASP A 446 -13.68 -9.82 -4.78
CA ASP A 446 -14.94 -10.50 -4.46
C ASP A 446 -14.60 -11.78 -3.69
N GLU A 447 -15.48 -12.15 -2.75
CA GLU A 447 -15.32 -13.32 -1.86
C GLU A 447 -16.54 -14.24 -1.91
N THR A 448 -17.48 -13.95 -2.82
CA THR A 448 -18.60 -14.82 -3.20
C THR A 448 -18.26 -15.70 -4.41
N LYS A 449 -16.99 -15.69 -4.84
CA LYS A 449 -16.40 -16.45 -5.94
C LYS A 449 -15.13 -17.16 -5.47
#